data_AF-A0A2X2BM34-F1
#
_entry.id   AF-A0A2X2BM34-F1
#
_cell.length_a   1.000
_cell.length_b   1.000
_cell.length_c   1.000
_cell.angle_alpha   90.00
_cell.angle_beta   90.00
_cell.angle_gamma   90.00
#
_symmetry.space_group_name_H-M   'P 1'
#
loop_
_entity.id
_entity.type
_entity.pdbx_description
1 polymer ?
#
loop_
_entity_poly.entity_id
_entity_poly.type
_entity_poly.pdbx_seq_one_letter_code
_entity_poly.pdbx_strand_id
1 'polypeptide(L)'
;MSAWRKLYYNTLNLPLKLLVKSKRVPTDPITELGLDTSRSFLYVLPYHSKADLLTLRQQCLSLGLPDPLQPIEINGTKLPAYVFIDDGPRVFRYYSPDPRKDSVKTFHAYLDAHRNNPHLDIEMLPASVMFGRSPGREGHNGVPHLRLLNGIQKFIAILWLGRDSFVRFSPTVSMRQMANEHGTDTSIARKLARVARIHFSRQRLAAVGPKLPARQDLFNKLLASKAIEKAIEDEAKAKKNYA
;
A
#
# COMPACT_ATOMS: atom_id res chain seq x y z
N MET A 1 -11.92 9.41 -23.62
CA MET A 1 -11.36 9.72 -22.29
C MET A 1 -11.15 11.23 -22.15
N SER A 2 -11.74 11.89 -21.15
CA SER A 2 -11.76 13.36 -21.02
C SER A 2 -10.38 14.00 -20.97
N ALA A 3 -10.15 15.03 -21.79
CA ALA A 3 -8.89 15.79 -21.89
C ALA A 3 -8.41 16.33 -20.54
N TRP A 4 -9.33 16.68 -19.65
CA TRP A 4 -9.06 17.14 -18.29
C TRP A 4 -8.38 16.08 -17.41
N ARG A 5 -8.70 14.79 -17.60
CA ARG A 5 -7.97 13.72 -16.91
C ARG A 5 -6.54 13.64 -17.40
N LYS A 6 -6.30 13.73 -18.71
CA LYS A 6 -4.93 13.69 -19.28
C LYS A 6 -4.10 14.87 -18.77
N LEU A 7 -4.67 16.07 -18.78
CA LEU A 7 -3.99 17.28 -18.31
C LEU A 7 -3.61 17.16 -16.82
N TYR A 8 -4.57 16.75 -15.98
CA TYR A 8 -4.35 16.51 -14.55
C TYR A 8 -3.26 15.47 -14.28
N TYR A 9 -3.26 14.35 -15.01
CA TYR A 9 -2.22 13.34 -14.83
C TYR A 9 -0.85 13.84 -15.30
N ASN A 10 -0.78 14.60 -16.40
CA ASN A 10 0.50 15.14 -16.89
C ASN A 10 1.10 16.19 -15.94
N THR A 11 0.29 17.10 -15.40
CA THR A 11 0.76 18.12 -14.45
C THR A 11 1.24 17.50 -13.13
N LEU A 12 0.59 16.41 -12.68
CA LEU A 12 1.04 15.63 -11.53
C LEU A 12 2.32 14.82 -11.81
N ASN A 13 2.50 14.32 -13.03
CA ASN A 13 3.61 13.42 -13.39
C ASN A 13 4.97 14.12 -13.48
N LEU A 14 4.99 15.38 -13.93
CA LEU A 14 6.22 16.18 -14.09
C LEU A 14 7.01 16.37 -12.78
N PRO A 15 6.40 16.89 -11.68
CA PRO A 15 7.11 17.07 -10.42
C PRO A 15 7.40 15.71 -9.75
N LEU A 16 6.54 14.70 -9.94
CA LEU A 16 6.79 13.34 -9.43
C LEU A 16 8.05 12.72 -10.05
N LYS A 17 8.21 12.79 -11.38
CA LYS A 17 9.39 12.22 -12.08
C LYS A 17 10.71 12.81 -11.60
N LEU A 18 10.71 14.10 -11.26
CA LEU A 18 11.92 14.85 -10.93
C LEU A 18 12.31 14.70 -9.45
N LEU A 19 11.34 14.57 -8.54
CA LEU A 19 11.59 14.50 -7.09
C LEU A 19 11.53 13.09 -6.49
N VAL A 20 10.88 12.12 -7.14
CA VAL A 20 10.64 10.80 -6.55
C VAL A 20 11.65 9.78 -7.09
N LYS A 21 12.81 9.67 -6.44
CA LYS A 21 13.68 8.50 -6.55
C LYS A 21 13.16 7.40 -5.61
N SER A 22 12.02 6.81 -5.96
CA SER A 22 11.46 5.72 -5.16
C SER A 22 12.34 4.47 -5.27
N LYS A 23 12.70 3.89 -4.13
CA LYS A 23 13.41 2.60 -4.08
C LYS A 23 12.43 1.46 -4.33
N ARG A 24 12.93 0.32 -4.82
CA ARG A 24 12.10 -0.88 -5.05
C ARG A 24 12.38 -1.89 -3.94
N VAL A 25 11.34 -2.60 -3.52
CA VAL A 25 11.45 -3.73 -2.60
C VAL A 25 10.55 -4.85 -3.13
N PRO A 26 11.07 -5.98 -3.61
CA PRO A 26 12.49 -6.32 -3.72
C PRO A 26 13.28 -5.46 -4.73
N THR A 27 14.61 -5.56 -4.73
CA THR A 27 15.47 -4.72 -5.59
C THR A 27 15.24 -5.06 -7.05
N ASP A 28 15.13 -6.37 -7.35
CA ASP A 28 14.73 -6.87 -8.66
C ASP A 28 13.45 -7.72 -8.53
N PRO A 29 12.27 -7.08 -8.63
CA PRO A 29 11.01 -7.81 -8.51
C PRO A 29 10.78 -8.80 -9.65
N ILE A 30 11.45 -8.67 -10.80
CA ILE A 30 11.24 -9.57 -11.94
C ILE A 30 11.82 -10.94 -11.61
N THR A 31 13.08 -10.99 -11.19
CA THR A 31 13.75 -12.24 -10.86
C THR A 31 13.29 -12.79 -9.51
N GLU A 32 13.17 -11.95 -8.49
CA GLU A 32 12.85 -12.40 -7.12
C GLU A 32 11.41 -12.89 -6.97
N LEU A 33 10.46 -12.35 -7.75
CA LEU A 33 9.05 -12.78 -7.72
C LEU A 33 8.67 -13.63 -8.94
N GLY A 34 9.61 -13.89 -9.87
CA GLY A 34 9.34 -14.64 -11.09
C GLY A 34 8.31 -13.96 -12.01
N LEU A 35 8.32 -12.62 -12.09
CA LEU A 35 7.36 -11.90 -12.92
C LEU A 35 7.69 -12.05 -14.40
N ASP A 36 6.71 -12.51 -15.16
CA ASP A 36 6.79 -12.55 -16.61
C ASP A 36 6.28 -11.23 -17.21
N THR A 37 7.18 -10.41 -17.76
CA THR A 37 6.84 -9.11 -18.33
C THR A 37 5.95 -9.19 -19.57
N SER A 38 5.83 -10.37 -20.20
CA SER A 38 4.93 -10.58 -21.34
C SER A 38 3.46 -10.74 -20.92
N ARG A 39 3.20 -11.03 -19.64
CA ARG A 39 1.86 -11.22 -19.10
C ARG A 39 1.18 -9.90 -18.74
N SER A 40 -0.14 -9.95 -18.71
CA SER A 40 -0.97 -8.85 -18.23
C SER A 40 -1.21 -8.98 -16.73
N PHE A 41 -1.05 -7.87 -16.00
CA PHE A 41 -1.21 -7.82 -14.55
C PHE A 41 -2.37 -6.92 -14.12
N LEU A 42 -3.16 -7.41 -13.16
CA LEU A 42 -4.07 -6.58 -12.37
C LEU A 42 -3.31 -6.06 -11.14
N TYR A 43 -2.92 -4.79 -11.15
CA TYR A 43 -2.23 -4.14 -10.05
C TYR A 43 -3.19 -3.87 -8.89
N VAL A 44 -2.92 -4.49 -7.74
CA VAL A 44 -3.76 -4.35 -6.54
C VAL A 44 -3.09 -3.39 -5.57
N LEU A 45 -3.76 -2.28 -5.25
CA LEU A 45 -3.26 -1.25 -4.33
C LEU A 45 -4.09 -1.19 -3.03
N PRO A 46 -3.46 -0.87 -1.88
CA PRO A 46 -4.14 -0.88 -0.59
C PRO A 46 -5.17 0.24 -0.43
N TYR A 47 -4.83 1.47 -0.87
CA TYR A 47 -5.63 2.66 -0.65
C TYR A 47 -5.76 3.47 -1.92
N HIS A 48 -6.90 4.13 -2.09
CA HIS A 48 -7.16 5.00 -3.23
C HIS A 48 -6.33 6.29 -3.19
N SER A 49 -5.09 6.19 -3.66
CA SER A 49 -4.13 7.29 -3.79
C SER A 49 -3.66 7.38 -5.23
N LYS A 50 -3.97 8.50 -5.90
CA LYS A 50 -3.47 8.75 -7.27
C LYS A 50 -1.95 8.90 -7.31
N ALA A 51 -1.38 9.47 -6.25
CA ALA A 51 0.07 9.62 -6.15
C ALA A 51 0.77 8.26 -6.03
N ASP A 52 0.17 7.31 -5.30
CA ASP A 52 0.67 5.93 -5.23
C ASP A 52 0.60 5.26 -6.59
N LEU A 53 -0.51 5.41 -7.29
CA LEU A 53 -0.71 4.83 -8.63
C LEU A 53 0.31 5.38 -9.64
N LEU A 54 0.59 6.68 -9.61
CA LEU A 54 1.61 7.29 -10.46
C LEU A 54 3.03 6.86 -10.09
N THR A 55 3.31 6.74 -8.79
CA THR A 55 4.61 6.23 -8.31
C THR A 55 4.81 4.77 -8.73
N LEU A 56 3.77 3.95 -8.58
CA LEU A 56 3.77 2.56 -9.06
C LEU A 56 3.99 2.49 -10.57
N ARG A 57 3.25 3.29 -11.35
CA ARG A 57 3.39 3.37 -12.81
C ARG A 57 4.83 3.65 -13.22
N GLN A 58 5.48 4.63 -12.58
CA GLN A 58 6.87 4.94 -12.88
C GLN A 58 7.78 3.74 -12.65
N GLN A 59 7.56 2.98 -11.57
CA GLN A 59 8.33 1.76 -11.29
C GLN A 59 8.03 0.64 -12.29
N CYS A 60 6.76 0.39 -12.62
CA CYS A 60 6.38 -0.61 -13.62
C CYS A 60 7.04 -0.34 -14.98
N LEU A 61 6.93 0.89 -15.48
CA LEU A 61 7.54 1.27 -16.76
C LEU A 61 9.07 1.13 -16.75
N SER A 62 9.71 1.46 -15.63
CA SER A 62 11.16 1.31 -15.48
C SER A 62 11.65 -0.14 -15.35
N LEU A 63 10.73 -1.08 -15.12
CA LEU A 63 10.96 -2.53 -15.08
C LEU A 63 10.52 -3.22 -16.39
N GLY A 64 9.98 -2.48 -17.36
CA GLY A 64 9.37 -3.07 -18.56
C GLY A 64 8.05 -3.80 -18.30
N LEU A 65 7.42 -3.59 -17.13
CA LEU A 65 6.09 -4.12 -16.84
C LEU A 65 5.00 -3.30 -17.55
N PRO A 66 3.82 -3.90 -17.82
CA PRO A 66 2.68 -3.20 -18.40
C PRO A 66 2.29 -1.92 -17.65
N ASP A 67 1.79 -0.92 -18.37
CA ASP A 67 1.36 0.34 -17.77
C ASP A 67 0.07 0.14 -16.97
N PRO A 68 0.05 0.35 -15.63
CA PRO A 68 -1.14 0.19 -14.82
C PRO A 68 -2.29 1.14 -15.21
N LEU A 69 -2.02 2.24 -15.91
CA LEU A 69 -3.06 3.17 -16.38
C LEU A 69 -3.67 2.78 -17.72
N GLN A 70 -3.08 1.82 -18.44
CA GLN A 70 -3.65 1.30 -19.67
C GLN A 70 -4.64 0.18 -19.32
N PRO A 71 -5.90 0.24 -19.80
CA PRO A 71 -6.86 -0.83 -19.55
C PRO A 71 -6.44 -2.11 -20.28
N ILE A 72 -6.80 -3.25 -19.69
CA ILE A 72 -6.60 -4.58 -20.28
C ILE A 72 -7.80 -4.88 -21.18
N GLU A 73 -7.52 -5.19 -22.45
CA GLU A 73 -8.55 -5.61 -23.40
C GLU A 73 -8.70 -7.13 -23.39
N ILE A 74 -9.91 -7.60 -23.09
CA ILE A 74 -10.25 -9.02 -23.03
C ILE A 74 -11.50 -9.22 -23.88
N ASN A 75 -11.37 -9.86 -25.04
CA ASN A 75 -12.45 -10.14 -25.99
C ASN A 75 -13.33 -8.91 -26.29
N GLY A 76 -12.71 -7.75 -26.54
CA GLY A 76 -13.42 -6.49 -26.80
C GLY A 76 -13.95 -5.76 -25.56
N THR A 77 -13.88 -6.37 -24.37
CA THR A 77 -14.20 -5.71 -23.10
C THR A 77 -12.95 -5.07 -22.50
N LYS A 78 -13.06 -3.79 -22.10
CA LYS A 78 -11.98 -3.05 -21.44
C LYS A 78 -12.12 -3.14 -19.92
N LEU A 79 -11.19 -3.84 -19.28
CA LEU A 79 -11.11 -3.89 -17.81
C LEU A 79 -9.97 -3.00 -17.30
N PRO A 80 -10.09 -2.43 -16.09
CA PRO A 80 -9.03 -1.61 -15.52
C PRO A 80 -7.84 -2.50 -15.11
N ALA A 81 -6.60 -2.09 -15.44
CA ALA A 81 -5.39 -2.78 -15.02
C ALA A 81 -5.03 -2.54 -13.55
N TYR A 82 -5.79 -1.73 -12.81
CA TYR A 82 -5.54 -1.51 -11.39
C TYR A 82 -6.84 -1.53 -10.58
N VAL A 83 -6.71 -1.83 -9.29
CA VAL A 83 -7.81 -1.83 -8.34
C VAL A 83 -7.36 -1.36 -6.96
N PHE A 84 -8.20 -0.58 -6.30
CA PHE A 84 -7.99 -0.13 -4.92
C PHE A 84 -8.85 -0.95 -3.97
N ILE A 85 -8.23 -1.50 -2.93
CA ILE A 85 -8.89 -2.46 -2.05
C ILE A 85 -9.63 -1.80 -0.88
N ASP A 86 -9.14 -0.65 -0.42
CA ASP A 86 -9.74 0.08 0.67
C ASP A 86 -9.76 1.59 0.40
N ASP A 87 -10.65 2.28 1.09
CA ASP A 87 -10.90 3.70 0.90
C ASP A 87 -9.81 4.57 1.56
N GLY A 88 -9.14 3.99 2.55
CA GLY A 88 -8.19 4.70 3.39
C GLY A 88 -8.86 5.85 4.16
N PRO A 89 -8.07 6.73 4.78
CA PRO A 89 -8.56 7.98 5.36
C PRO A 89 -8.90 8.95 4.25
N ARG A 90 -10.11 9.48 4.27
CA ARG A 90 -10.49 10.57 3.38
C ARG A 90 -11.18 11.66 4.17
N VAL A 91 -10.89 12.91 3.81
CA VAL A 91 -11.62 14.10 4.29
C VAL A 91 -13.02 14.16 3.69
N PHE A 92 -13.19 13.71 2.44
CA PHE A 92 -14.46 13.80 1.70
C PHE A 92 -14.96 12.41 1.30
N ARG A 93 -15.85 11.86 2.13
CA ARG A 93 -16.46 10.52 1.92
C ARG A 93 -17.66 10.52 0.97
N TYR A 94 -18.20 11.70 0.64
CA TYR A 94 -19.50 11.86 -0.02
C TYR A 94 -19.46 11.91 -1.56
N TYR A 95 -18.32 12.19 -2.19
CA TYR A 95 -18.21 12.46 -3.64
C TYR A 95 -17.34 11.48 -4.41
N SER A 96 -17.14 10.25 -3.91
CA SER A 96 -16.26 9.28 -4.58
C SER A 96 -16.85 7.88 -4.67
N PRO A 97 -16.53 7.13 -5.74
CA PRO A 97 -16.86 5.71 -5.86
C PRO A 97 -16.34 4.93 -4.64
N ASP A 98 -17.13 3.99 -4.14
CA ASP A 98 -16.80 3.13 -2.99
C ASP A 98 -15.77 2.06 -3.45
N PRO A 99 -14.48 2.19 -3.09
CA PRO A 99 -13.44 1.31 -3.61
C PRO A 99 -13.64 -0.14 -3.19
N ARG A 100 -14.35 -0.39 -2.07
CA ARG A 100 -14.66 -1.75 -1.62
C ARG A 100 -15.66 -2.42 -2.54
N LYS A 101 -16.66 -1.68 -3.02
CA LYS A 101 -17.62 -2.19 -4.01
C LYS A 101 -16.96 -2.32 -5.38
N ASP A 102 -16.19 -1.31 -5.80
CA ASP A 102 -15.52 -1.32 -7.09
C ASP A 102 -14.48 -2.44 -7.21
N SER A 103 -13.74 -2.73 -6.14
CA SER A 103 -12.79 -3.83 -6.12
C SER A 103 -13.45 -5.20 -6.26
N VAL A 104 -14.54 -5.43 -5.53
CA VAL A 104 -15.32 -6.68 -5.67
C VAL A 104 -15.88 -6.81 -7.08
N LYS A 105 -16.42 -5.72 -7.65
CA LYS A 105 -16.93 -5.71 -9.03
C LYS A 105 -15.82 -6.01 -10.04
N THR A 106 -14.65 -5.42 -9.85
CA THR A 106 -13.48 -5.63 -10.72
C THR A 106 -13.00 -7.07 -10.64
N PHE A 107 -12.84 -7.62 -9.43
CA PHE A 107 -12.43 -9.03 -9.26
C PHE A 107 -13.43 -10.00 -9.86
N HIS A 108 -14.73 -9.75 -9.69
CA HIS A 108 -15.76 -10.56 -10.34
C HIS A 108 -15.63 -10.55 -11.86
N ALA A 109 -15.46 -9.37 -12.46
CA ALA A 109 -15.29 -9.25 -13.91
C ALA A 109 -14.07 -10.02 -14.44
N TYR A 110 -12.96 -10.00 -13.71
CA TYR A 110 -11.77 -10.80 -14.07
C TYR A 110 -12.00 -12.30 -13.89
N LEU A 111 -12.64 -12.74 -12.80
CA LEU A 111 -12.96 -14.16 -12.58
C LEU A 111 -13.88 -14.69 -13.69
N ASP A 112 -14.95 -13.95 -14.03
CA ASP A 112 -15.83 -14.29 -15.14
C ASP A 112 -15.10 -14.33 -16.49
N ALA A 113 -14.18 -13.38 -16.73
CA ALA A 113 -13.38 -13.36 -17.94
C ALA A 113 -12.49 -14.62 -18.08
N HIS A 114 -11.96 -15.14 -16.96
CA HIS A 114 -11.19 -16.38 -16.96
C HIS A 114 -12.04 -17.62 -17.20
N ARG A 115 -13.26 -17.67 -16.67
CA ARG A 115 -14.19 -18.78 -16.90
C ARG A 115 -14.54 -18.95 -18.37
N ASN A 116 -14.69 -17.84 -19.09
CA ASN A 116 -15.05 -17.85 -20.51
C ASN A 116 -13.84 -18.06 -21.44
N ASN A 117 -12.60 -17.98 -20.93
CA ASN A 117 -11.38 -17.98 -21.75
C ASN A 117 -10.29 -18.89 -21.17
N PRO A 118 -10.23 -20.16 -21.60
CA PRO A 118 -9.21 -21.11 -21.16
C PRO A 118 -7.78 -20.75 -21.56
N HIS A 119 -7.53 -19.71 -22.36
CA HIS A 119 -6.18 -19.23 -22.71
C HIS A 119 -5.80 -17.92 -22.00
N LEU A 120 -6.75 -17.25 -21.33
CA LEU A 120 -6.49 -16.00 -20.61
C LEU A 120 -5.69 -16.26 -19.35
N ASP A 121 -4.51 -15.66 -19.20
CA ASP A 121 -3.69 -15.78 -17.98
C ASP A 121 -3.33 -14.39 -17.47
N ILE A 122 -4.10 -13.91 -16.49
CA ILE A 122 -3.93 -12.62 -15.84
C ILE A 122 -3.64 -12.91 -14.38
N GLU A 123 -2.62 -12.21 -13.88
CA GLU A 123 -2.19 -12.34 -12.50
C GLU A 123 -2.49 -11.05 -11.74
N MET A 124 -2.91 -11.20 -10.50
CA MET A 124 -2.95 -10.08 -9.57
C MET A 124 -1.55 -9.82 -9.04
N LEU A 125 -1.07 -8.59 -9.15
CA LEU A 125 0.20 -8.15 -8.59
C LEU A 125 -0.06 -7.14 -7.45
N PRO A 126 -0.01 -7.57 -6.17
CA PRO A 126 -0.18 -6.67 -5.05
C PRO A 126 1.03 -5.76 -4.89
N ALA A 127 0.80 -4.45 -4.93
CA ALA A 127 1.84 -3.45 -4.78
C ALA A 127 1.42 -2.36 -3.79
N SER A 128 2.34 -1.95 -2.92
CA SER A 128 2.11 -0.88 -1.96
C SER A 128 3.23 0.16 -1.98
N VAL A 129 2.86 1.43 -1.95
CA VAL A 129 3.80 2.54 -1.85
C VAL A 129 3.92 2.93 -0.38
N MET A 130 5.14 2.84 0.14
CA MET A 130 5.48 3.09 1.53
C MET A 130 6.53 4.21 1.64
N PHE A 131 6.63 4.82 2.81
CA PHE A 131 7.66 5.81 3.12
C PHE A 131 8.57 5.27 4.21
N GLY A 132 9.84 5.63 4.13
CA GLY A 132 10.89 5.25 5.08
C GLY A 132 10.51 5.54 6.53
N ARG A 133 11.16 4.80 7.42
CA ARG A 133 11.11 5.06 8.86
C ARG A 133 11.97 6.29 9.14
N SER A 134 11.45 7.25 9.92
CA SER A 134 12.29 8.17 10.70
C SER A 134 12.16 7.81 12.18
N PRO A 135 12.86 6.75 12.67
CA PRO A 135 12.62 6.22 14.01
C PRO A 135 13.47 6.90 15.11
N GLY A 136 14.09 8.06 14.85
CA GLY A 136 15.11 8.63 15.75
C GLY A 136 15.05 10.13 16.02
N ARG A 137 13.93 10.82 15.72
CA ARG A 137 13.81 12.26 15.99
C ARG A 137 12.49 12.57 16.68
N GLU A 138 12.45 12.41 18.01
CA GLU A 138 11.44 13.08 18.84
C GLU A 138 11.75 14.59 18.81
N GLY A 139 10.75 15.37 18.38
CA GLY A 139 10.86 16.82 18.29
C GLY A 139 11.54 17.27 17.00
N HIS A 140 10.77 17.39 15.92
CA HIS A 140 10.77 18.54 15.01
C HIS A 140 9.51 18.40 14.15
N ASN A 141 8.74 19.47 14.08
CA ASN A 141 7.54 19.58 13.25
C ASN A 141 7.87 19.18 11.80
N GLY A 142 7.10 18.27 11.21
CA GLY A 142 6.98 18.16 9.76
C GLY A 142 7.13 16.79 9.12
N VAL A 143 7.51 15.72 9.83
CA VAL A 143 7.58 14.39 9.21
C VAL A 143 6.25 13.66 9.46
N PRO A 144 5.42 13.42 8.44
CA PRO A 144 4.25 12.61 8.65
C PRO A 144 4.70 11.17 8.89
N HIS A 145 4.47 10.67 10.10
CA HIS A 145 4.34 9.23 10.33
C HIS A 145 3.49 8.60 9.21
N LEU A 146 3.56 7.27 9.04
CA LEU A 146 2.55 6.47 8.31
C LEU A 146 1.15 6.53 8.99
N ARG A 147 0.78 7.71 9.51
CA ARG A 147 -0.58 8.16 9.71
C ARG A 147 -1.33 8.04 8.40
N LEU A 148 -2.61 7.86 8.59
CA LEU A 148 -3.60 7.91 7.58
C LEU A 148 -3.56 9.31 6.87
N LEU A 149 -2.67 9.49 5.88
CA LEU A 149 -2.53 10.73 5.12
C LEU A 149 -3.58 10.80 4.02
N ASN A 150 -4.21 11.96 3.91
CA ASN A 150 -5.12 12.27 2.80
C ASN A 150 -4.35 12.30 1.47
N GLY A 151 -5.04 12.09 0.33
CA GLY A 151 -4.37 12.05 -0.99
C GLY A 151 -3.47 13.25 -1.30
N ILE A 152 -3.86 14.47 -0.89
CA ILE A 152 -3.04 15.69 -1.05
C ILE A 152 -1.88 15.73 -0.06
N GLN A 153 -2.12 15.40 1.21
CA GLN A 153 -1.04 15.32 2.22
C GLN A 153 0.00 14.26 1.84
N LYS A 154 -0.46 13.15 1.26
CA LYS A 154 0.41 12.11 0.74
C LYS A 154 1.17 12.58 -0.50
N PHE A 155 0.57 13.38 -1.38
CA PHE A 155 1.26 14.00 -2.50
C PHE A 155 2.36 14.97 -2.04
N ILE A 156 2.07 15.84 -1.06
CA ILE A 156 3.07 16.74 -0.45
C ILE A 156 4.17 15.91 0.23
N ALA A 157 3.80 14.87 0.96
CA ALA A 157 4.76 13.95 1.56
C ALA A 157 5.62 13.26 0.49
N ILE A 158 5.07 12.85 -0.64
CA ILE A 158 5.84 12.27 -1.76
C ILE A 158 6.79 13.31 -2.38
N LEU A 159 6.37 14.56 -2.51
CA LEU A 159 7.24 15.62 -2.99
C LEU A 159 8.39 15.92 -2.02
N TRP A 160 8.13 15.87 -0.71
CA TRP A 160 9.10 16.23 0.33
C TRP A 160 9.99 15.06 0.78
N LEU A 161 9.42 13.87 0.96
CA LEU A 161 10.08 12.61 1.32
C LEU A 161 10.36 11.70 0.11
N GLY A 162 10.22 12.19 -1.13
CA GLY A 162 10.32 11.38 -2.35
C GLY A 162 11.57 10.50 -2.46
N ARG A 163 12.67 10.92 -1.81
CA ARG A 163 13.94 10.19 -1.72
C ARG A 163 13.92 8.96 -0.78
N ASP A 164 12.99 8.94 0.18
CA ASP A 164 12.79 7.86 1.15
C ASP A 164 11.49 7.09 0.89
N SER A 165 10.83 7.30 -0.25
CA SER A 165 9.71 6.47 -0.68
C SER A 165 10.20 5.14 -1.26
N PHE A 166 9.45 4.07 -1.06
CA PHE A 166 9.70 2.80 -1.73
C PHE A 166 8.41 2.10 -2.16
N VAL A 167 8.47 1.43 -3.31
CA VAL A 167 7.38 0.60 -3.83
C VAL A 167 7.68 -0.85 -3.49
N ARG A 168 6.77 -1.47 -2.74
CA ARG A 168 6.87 -2.87 -2.37
C ARG A 168 5.97 -3.73 -3.26
N PHE A 169 6.58 -4.58 -4.07
CA PHE A 169 5.90 -5.64 -4.81
C PHE A 169 5.75 -6.88 -3.93
N SER A 170 4.65 -7.60 -4.09
CA SER A 170 4.37 -8.86 -3.38
C SER A 170 4.20 -10.00 -4.39
N PRO A 171 4.30 -11.27 -3.96
CA PRO A 171 4.04 -12.41 -4.84
C PRO A 171 2.69 -12.28 -5.56
N THR A 172 2.66 -12.71 -6.81
CA THR A 172 1.45 -12.65 -7.63
C THR A 172 0.44 -13.72 -7.22
N VAL A 173 -0.81 -13.50 -7.59
CA VAL A 173 -1.90 -14.47 -7.39
C VAL A 173 -2.58 -14.69 -8.74
N SER A 174 -2.56 -15.93 -9.23
CA SER A 174 -3.18 -16.28 -10.50
C SER A 174 -4.71 -16.20 -10.42
N MET A 175 -5.34 -15.36 -11.25
CA MET A 175 -6.79 -15.25 -11.29
C MET A 175 -7.45 -16.49 -11.90
N ARG A 176 -6.75 -17.15 -12.82
CA ARG A 176 -7.17 -18.44 -13.40
C ARG A 176 -7.28 -19.52 -12.34
N GLN A 177 -6.24 -19.68 -11.51
CA GLN A 177 -6.25 -20.68 -10.44
C GLN A 177 -7.43 -20.43 -9.50
N MET A 178 -7.65 -19.18 -9.10
CA MET A 178 -8.78 -18.80 -8.24
C MET A 178 -10.14 -19.10 -8.90
N ALA A 179 -10.28 -18.84 -10.20
CA ALA A 179 -11.51 -19.12 -10.94
C ALA A 179 -11.77 -20.64 -11.05
N ASN A 180 -10.74 -21.45 -11.26
CA ASN A 180 -10.85 -22.90 -11.38
C ASN A 180 -11.14 -23.59 -10.03
N GLU A 181 -10.45 -23.19 -8.96
CA GLU A 181 -10.57 -23.83 -7.64
C GLU A 181 -11.83 -23.43 -6.88
N HIS A 182 -12.27 -22.18 -7.05
CA HIS A 182 -13.35 -21.62 -6.24
C HIS A 182 -14.59 -21.25 -7.05
N GLY A 183 -14.48 -21.03 -8.36
CA GLY A 183 -15.55 -20.53 -9.23
C GLY A 183 -15.49 -19.01 -9.46
N THR A 184 -16.56 -18.44 -10.01
CA THR A 184 -16.62 -16.99 -10.34
C THR A 184 -17.65 -16.19 -9.54
N ASP A 185 -18.28 -16.81 -8.55
CA ASP A 185 -19.30 -16.18 -7.71
C ASP A 185 -18.82 -14.89 -7.04
N THR A 186 -19.74 -13.95 -6.85
CA THR A 186 -19.49 -12.71 -6.10
C THR A 186 -19.00 -12.94 -4.68
N SER A 187 -19.29 -14.11 -4.09
CA SER A 187 -18.74 -14.54 -2.80
C SER A 187 -17.21 -14.62 -2.82
N ILE A 188 -16.64 -15.14 -3.90
CA ILE A 188 -15.19 -15.35 -4.06
C ILE A 188 -14.50 -14.02 -4.31
N ALA A 189 -15.07 -13.17 -5.15
CA ALA A 189 -14.58 -11.81 -5.35
C ALA A 189 -14.51 -11.02 -4.01
N ARG A 190 -15.51 -11.19 -3.13
CA ARG A 190 -15.48 -10.61 -1.77
C ARG A 190 -14.39 -11.23 -0.89
N LYS A 191 -14.18 -12.55 -0.98
CA LYS A 191 -13.08 -13.24 -0.27
C LYS A 191 -11.73 -12.73 -0.74
N LEU A 192 -11.48 -12.63 -2.05
CA LEU A 192 -10.25 -12.07 -2.62
C LEU A 192 -10.00 -10.64 -2.13
N ALA A 193 -11.01 -9.77 -2.20
CA ALA A 193 -10.89 -8.41 -1.67
C ALA A 193 -10.59 -8.38 -0.16
N ARG A 194 -11.13 -9.32 0.62
CA ARG A 194 -10.86 -9.44 2.06
C ARG A 194 -9.44 -9.94 2.32
N VAL A 195 -8.97 -10.94 1.58
CA VAL A 195 -7.61 -11.48 1.70
C VAL A 195 -6.60 -10.39 1.33
N ALA A 196 -6.82 -9.66 0.24
CA ALA A 196 -5.99 -8.51 -0.14
C ALA A 196 -5.93 -7.45 0.97
N ARG A 197 -7.06 -7.12 1.63
CA ARG A 197 -7.07 -6.21 2.80
C ARG A 197 -6.19 -6.72 3.92
N ILE A 198 -6.30 -8.00 4.25
CA ILE A 198 -5.52 -8.60 5.34
C ILE A 198 -4.03 -8.58 4.99
N HIS A 199 -3.66 -8.91 3.75
CA HIS A 199 -2.28 -8.84 3.23
C HIS A 199 -1.69 -7.45 3.45
N PHE A 200 -2.36 -6.40 2.95
CA PHE A 200 -1.87 -5.04 3.09
C PHE A 200 -1.86 -4.54 4.54
N SER A 201 -2.83 -4.95 5.35
CA SER A 201 -2.86 -4.64 6.79
C SER A 201 -1.65 -5.24 7.51
N ARG A 202 -1.34 -6.51 7.26
CA ARG A 202 -0.15 -7.19 7.83
C ARG A 202 1.14 -6.56 7.33
N GLN A 203 1.25 -6.28 6.04
CA GLN A 203 2.41 -5.62 5.45
C GLN A 203 2.67 -4.25 6.08
N ARG A 204 1.59 -3.48 6.32
CA ARG A 204 1.68 -2.20 7.01
C ARG A 204 2.10 -2.35 8.47
N LEU A 205 1.51 -3.28 9.21
CA LEU A 205 1.89 -3.53 10.61
C LEU A 205 3.37 -3.93 10.73
N ALA A 206 3.86 -4.78 9.83
CA ALA A 206 5.28 -5.16 9.80
C ALA A 206 6.22 -3.99 9.50
N ALA A 207 5.80 -3.07 8.62
CA ALA A 207 6.61 -1.91 8.27
C ALA A 207 6.60 -0.82 9.35
N VAL A 208 5.43 -0.50 9.90
CA VAL A 208 5.20 0.61 10.85
C VAL A 208 5.48 0.21 12.29
N GLY A 209 5.24 -1.05 12.65
CA GLY A 209 5.18 -1.49 14.03
C GLY A 209 3.85 -1.11 14.72
N PRO A 210 3.60 -1.65 15.93
CA PRO A 210 2.44 -1.28 16.73
C PRO A 210 2.51 0.19 17.14
N LYS A 211 1.35 0.80 17.43
CA LYS A 211 1.29 2.17 17.93
C LYS A 211 2.03 2.23 19.27
N LEU A 212 3.15 2.95 19.31
CA LEU A 212 3.85 3.21 20.56
C LEU A 212 2.92 4.03 21.48
N PRO A 213 2.74 3.64 22.76
CA PRO A 213 2.06 4.50 23.72
C PRO A 213 2.80 5.83 23.81
N ALA A 214 2.12 6.89 24.24
CA ALA A 214 2.82 8.15 24.49
C ALA A 214 3.95 7.87 25.47
N ARG A 215 5.14 8.45 25.23
CA ARG A 215 6.32 8.24 26.08
C ARG A 215 6.00 8.44 27.56
N GLN A 216 5.14 9.40 27.88
CA GLN A 216 4.66 9.66 29.23
C GLN A 216 3.87 8.48 29.82
N ASP A 217 3.02 7.81 29.04
CA ASP A 217 2.26 6.65 29.50
C ASP A 217 3.18 5.44 29.74
N LEU A 218 4.19 5.25 28.88
CA LEU A 218 5.22 4.23 29.09
C LEU A 218 6.04 4.54 30.35
N PHE A 219 6.47 5.79 30.50
CA PHE A 219 7.25 6.23 31.65
C PHE A 219 6.46 6.08 32.95
N ASN A 220 5.20 6.52 32.98
CA ASN A 220 4.30 6.34 34.12
C ASN A 220 4.07 4.86 34.43
N LYS A 221 3.91 4.00 33.42
CA LYS A 221 3.79 2.54 33.63
C LYS A 221 5.07 1.91 34.17
N LEU A 222 6.23 2.40 33.75
CA LEU A 222 7.53 1.94 34.25
C LEU A 222 7.73 2.39 35.71
N LEU A 223 7.47 3.66 36.02
CA LEU A 223 7.53 4.19 37.39
C LEU A 223 6.54 3.48 38.33
N ALA A 224 5.34 3.16 37.86
CA ALA A 224 4.35 2.41 38.63
C ALA A 224 4.63 0.90 38.71
N SER A 225 5.75 0.42 38.14
CA SER A 225 6.11 -1.00 38.23
C SER A 225 6.81 -1.28 39.57
N LYS A 226 6.32 -2.30 40.29
CA LYS A 226 6.86 -2.69 41.61
C LYS A 226 8.36 -2.98 41.61
N ALA A 227 8.90 -3.44 40.48
CA ALA A 227 10.33 -3.71 40.33
C ALA A 227 11.16 -2.41 40.34
N ILE A 228 10.67 -1.36 39.68
CA ILE A 228 11.34 -0.05 39.63
C ILE A 228 11.11 0.71 40.94
N GLU A 229 9.91 0.65 41.50
CA GLU A 229 9.60 1.22 42.82
C GLU A 229 10.54 0.65 43.91
N LYS A 230 10.69 -0.67 43.95
CA LYS A 230 11.63 -1.34 44.87
C LYS A 230 13.08 -0.94 44.63
N ALA A 231 13.52 -0.86 43.37
CA ALA A 231 14.87 -0.41 43.04
C ALA A 231 15.13 1.05 43.46
N ILE A 232 14.13 1.93 43.35
CA ILE A 232 14.21 3.30 43.83
C ILE A 232 14.31 3.34 45.36
N GLU A 233 13.52 2.54 46.08
CA GLU A 233 13.59 2.45 47.53
C GLU A 233 14.94 1.92 48.02
N ASP A 234 15.46 0.87 47.38
CA ASP A 234 16.73 0.26 47.75
C ASP A 234 17.89 1.24 47.52
N GLU A 235 17.90 2.00 46.42
CA GLU A 235 18.87 3.06 46.14
C GLU A 235 18.75 4.24 47.12
N ALA A 236 17.51 4.64 47.47
CA ALA A 236 17.26 5.71 48.43
C ALA A 236 17.73 5.33 49.85
N LYS A 237 17.52 4.07 50.26
CA LYS A 237 18.03 3.53 51.53
C LYS A 237 19.55 3.44 51.52
N ALA A 238 20.15 3.01 50.40
CA ALA A 238 21.60 2.95 50.26
C ALA A 238 22.25 4.32 50.45
N LYS A 239 21.75 5.38 49.79
CA LYS A 239 22.30 6.74 49.94
C LYS A 239 22.13 7.33 51.34
N LYS A 240 21.08 6.96 52.07
CA LYS A 240 20.87 7.43 53.45
C LYS A 240 21.85 6.81 54.46
N ASN A 241 22.47 5.69 54.11
CA ASN A 241 23.50 5.04 54.94
C ASN A 241 24.93 5.56 54.67
N TYR A 242 25.11 6.42 53.66
CA TYR A 242 26.40 7.06 53.32
C TYR A 242 26.45 8.57 53.65
N ALA A 243 25.40 9.10 54.29
CA ALA A 243 25.32 10.48 54.81
C ALA A 243 25.26 10.44 56.33
#